data_AF-A0A832AGX1-F1
#
_entry.id   AF-A0A832AGX1-F1
#
_cell.length_a   1.000
_cell.length_b   1.000
_cell.length_c   1.000
_cell.angle_alpha   90.00
_cell.angle_beta   90.00
_cell.angle_gamma   90.00
#
_symmetry.space_group_name_H-M   'P 1'
#
loop_
_entity.id
_entity.type
_entity.pdbx_description
1 polymer ?
#
loop_
_entity_poly.entity_id
_entity_poly.type
_entity_poly.pdbx_seq_one_letter_code
_entity_poly.pdbx_strand_id
1 'polypeptide(L)'
;MYGDNLVKLDVRPLIQFHRERGAVATMALMESPEPWTGGVVETDAAGRVRSFVEKPPREQATSKLINAGILVLEPVVLEAIPAGQFCDFGRDVIPRLIAEGRPVFARQPAAYIQDIGTPERLAKARADFERGL
;
A
#
# COMPACT_ATOMS: atom_id res chain seq x y z
N MET A 1 -5.11 -3.97 7.01
CA MET A 1 -5.12 -2.49 6.95
C MET A 1 -4.24 -1.99 8.09
N TYR A 2 -3.46 -0.95 7.88
CA TYR A 2 -2.66 -0.32 8.94
C TYR A 2 -3.57 0.42 9.93
N GLY A 3 -3.14 0.51 11.19
CA GLY A 3 -3.98 0.97 12.31
C GLY A 3 -4.07 2.49 12.47
N ASP A 4 -3.25 3.24 11.73
CA ASP A 4 -3.01 4.67 11.83
C ASP A 4 -3.49 5.44 10.59
N ASN A 5 -4.53 4.94 9.92
CA ASN A 5 -5.16 5.59 8.77
C ASN A 5 -6.62 5.94 9.05
N LEU A 6 -7.01 7.19 8.80
CA LEU A 6 -8.41 7.55 8.61
C LEU A 6 -8.81 7.23 7.17
N VAL A 7 -9.76 6.32 7.00
CA VAL A 7 -10.13 5.75 5.69
C VAL A 7 -11.62 5.86 5.44
N LYS A 8 -12.00 6.37 4.27
CA LYS A 8 -13.33 6.25 3.67
C LYS A 8 -13.18 5.61 2.30
N LEU A 9 -13.36 4.29 2.25
CA LEU A 9 -13.11 3.43 1.09
C LEU A 9 -14.19 2.35 0.99
N ASP A 10 -14.77 2.17 -0.19
CA ASP A 10 -15.42 0.91 -0.55
C ASP A 10 -14.34 -0.10 -0.98
N VAL A 11 -14.12 -1.15 -0.19
CA VAL A 11 -13.10 -2.17 -0.46
C VAL A 11 -13.50 -3.17 -1.56
N ARG A 12 -14.79 -3.25 -1.93
CA ARG A 12 -15.29 -4.27 -2.87
C ARG A 12 -14.60 -4.20 -4.25
N PRO A 13 -14.40 -3.02 -4.88
CA PRO A 13 -13.68 -2.92 -6.14
C PRO A 13 -12.20 -3.34 -6.04
N LEU A 14 -11.56 -3.17 -4.88
CA LEU A 14 -10.19 -3.61 -4.65
C LEU A 14 -10.11 -5.14 -4.55
N ILE A 15 -11.06 -5.76 -3.85
CA ILE A 15 -11.20 -7.22 -3.73
C ILE A 15 -11.57 -7.84 -5.07
N GLN A 16 -12.47 -7.22 -5.83
CA GLN A 16 -12.83 -7.69 -7.17
C GLN A 16 -11.61 -7.69 -8.10
N PHE A 17 -10.86 -6.59 -8.14
CA PHE A 17 -9.63 -6.50 -8.92
C PHE A 17 -8.60 -7.56 -8.51
N HIS A 18 -8.43 -7.79 -7.20
CA HIS A 18 -7.55 -8.84 -6.67
C HIS A 18 -7.90 -10.22 -7.24
N ARG A 19 -9.19 -10.56 -7.21
CA ARG A 19 -9.71 -11.85 -7.73
C ARG A 19 -9.57 -11.97 -9.24
N GLU A 20 -9.93 -10.93 -10.00
CA GLU A 20 -9.85 -10.91 -11.47
C GLU A 20 -8.41 -11.07 -11.97
N ARG A 21 -7.42 -10.60 -11.20
CA ARG A 21 -5.99 -10.74 -11.53
C ARG A 21 -5.37 -12.05 -11.05
N GLY A 22 -6.07 -12.85 -10.26
CA GLY A 22 -5.49 -14.01 -9.57
C GLY A 22 -4.29 -13.61 -8.70
N ALA A 23 -4.38 -12.45 -8.05
CA ALA A 23 -3.29 -11.89 -7.26
C ALA A 23 -3.12 -12.66 -5.94
N VAL A 24 -1.89 -12.77 -5.44
CA VAL A 24 -1.65 -13.20 -4.04
C VAL A 24 -1.65 -12.01 -3.09
N ALA A 25 -1.34 -10.82 -3.61
CA ALA A 25 -1.35 -9.57 -2.87
C ALA A 25 -1.82 -8.43 -3.78
N THR A 26 -2.68 -7.57 -3.25
CA THR A 26 -3.12 -6.34 -3.92
C THR A 26 -3.04 -5.15 -2.97
N MET A 27 -2.28 -4.13 -3.37
CA MET A 27 -2.14 -2.87 -2.63
C MET A 27 -3.09 -1.79 -3.14
N ALA A 28 -3.72 -1.06 -2.21
CA ALA A 28 -4.24 0.25 -2.54
C ALA A 28 -3.08 1.25 -2.62
N LEU A 29 -3.09 2.08 -3.66
CA LEU A 29 -2.10 3.15 -3.84
C LEU A 29 -2.72 4.52 -3.56
N MET A 30 -1.90 5.43 -3.08
CA MET A 30 -2.20 6.86 -3.02
C MET A 30 -1.03 7.66 -3.59
N GLU A 31 -1.31 8.86 -4.09
CA GLU A 31 -0.25 9.80 -4.45
C GLU A 31 0.22 10.56 -3.20
N SER A 32 1.53 10.73 -3.10
CA SER A 32 2.16 11.54 -2.06
C SER A 32 3.07 12.59 -2.70
N PRO A 33 3.05 13.86 -2.21
CA PRO A 33 4.07 14.84 -2.56
C PRO A 33 5.45 14.49 -1.96
N GLU A 34 5.49 13.63 -0.94
CA GLU A 34 6.69 13.16 -0.25
C GLU A 34 6.79 11.63 -0.28
N PRO A 35 6.95 11.02 -1.47
CA PRO A 35 6.85 9.56 -1.65
C PRO A 35 7.92 8.78 -0.87
N TRP A 36 9.09 9.38 -0.61
CA TRP A 36 10.16 8.78 0.19
C TRP A 36 9.79 8.52 1.66
N THR A 37 8.64 9.02 2.12
CA THR A 37 8.14 8.76 3.47
C THR A 37 7.31 7.47 3.60
N GLY A 38 7.03 6.78 2.48
CA GLY A 38 6.27 5.53 2.46
C GLY A 38 6.87 4.49 1.49
N GLY A 39 6.12 3.41 1.26
CA GLY A 39 6.49 2.36 0.31
C GLY A 39 6.21 2.77 -1.11
N VAL A 40 7.24 3.20 -1.86
CA VAL A 40 7.14 3.65 -3.25
C VAL A 40 6.87 2.46 -4.16
N VAL A 41 5.88 2.60 -5.04
CA VAL A 41 5.41 1.52 -5.92
C VAL A 41 5.47 1.94 -7.39
N GLU A 42 6.00 1.06 -8.22
CA GLU A 42 5.87 1.14 -9.67
C GLU A 42 5.01 -0.01 -10.19
N THR A 43 4.12 0.28 -11.12
CA THR A 43 3.27 -0.72 -11.78
C THR A 43 3.39 -0.64 -13.28
N ASP A 44 3.05 -1.74 -13.96
CA ASP A 44 2.70 -1.67 -15.37
C ASP A 44 1.28 -1.12 -15.60
N ALA A 45 0.86 -1.04 -16.87
CA ALA A 45 -0.46 -0.54 -17.25
C ALA A 45 -1.63 -1.43 -16.77
N ALA A 46 -1.39 -2.70 -16.45
CA ALA A 46 -2.41 -3.60 -15.90
C ALA A 46 -2.49 -3.52 -14.36
N GLY A 47 -1.59 -2.78 -13.73
CA GLY A 47 -1.44 -2.66 -12.28
C GLY A 47 -0.56 -3.74 -11.67
N ARG A 48 0.20 -4.52 -12.46
CA ARG A 48 1.16 -5.48 -11.91
C ARG A 48 2.34 -4.72 -11.33
N VAL A 49 2.71 -5.03 -10.09
CA VAL A 49 3.82 -4.36 -9.40
C VAL A 49 5.14 -4.81 -10.01
N ARG A 50 5.95 -3.84 -10.44
CA ARG A 50 7.30 -4.05 -10.99
C ARG A 50 8.36 -3.89 -9.91
N SER A 51 8.19 -2.89 -9.05
CA SER A 51 9.09 -2.61 -7.95
C SER A 51 8.32 -2.05 -6.75
N PHE A 52 8.83 -2.35 -5.56
CA PHE A 52 8.37 -1.81 -4.29
C PHE A 52 9.61 -1.48 -3.46
N VAL A 53 9.71 -0.25 -2.96
CA VAL A 53 10.82 0.17 -2.09
C VAL A 53 10.26 0.90 -0.88
N GLU A 54 10.47 0.36 0.31
CA GLU A 54 10.02 0.98 1.56
C GLU A 54 10.94 2.15 1.94
N LYS A 55 10.38 3.37 1.97
CA LYS A 55 11.04 4.59 2.43
C LYS A 55 12.44 4.78 1.81
N PRO A 56 12.54 4.83 0.47
CA PRO A 56 13.82 5.01 -0.20
C PRO A 56 14.44 6.38 0.13
N PRO A 57 15.74 6.57 -0.11
CA PRO A 57 16.32 7.91 -0.19
C PRO A 57 15.53 8.80 -1.17
N ARG A 58 15.44 10.10 -0.88
CA ARG A 58 14.56 11.04 -1.61
C ARG A 58 14.83 11.05 -3.12
N GLU A 59 16.09 11.00 -3.49
CA GLU A 59 16.59 10.98 -4.86
C GLU A 59 16.34 9.65 -5.59
N GLN A 60 15.96 8.60 -4.86
CA GLN A 60 15.65 7.27 -5.39
C GLN A 60 14.14 6.98 -5.43
N ALA A 61 13.30 7.94 -5.03
CA ALA A 61 11.85 7.81 -5.18
C ALA A 61 11.45 7.98 -6.66
N THR A 62 11.26 6.87 -7.35
CA THR A 62 11.00 6.83 -8.81
C THR A 62 9.54 7.06 -9.19
N SER A 63 8.63 7.05 -8.21
CA SER A 63 7.19 7.20 -8.39
C SER A 63 6.59 8.07 -7.28
N LYS A 64 5.48 8.75 -7.59
CA LYS A 64 4.66 9.47 -6.59
C LYS A 64 3.66 8.54 -5.89
N LEU A 65 3.50 7.32 -6.39
CA LEU A 65 2.57 6.36 -5.84
C LEU A 65 3.22 5.62 -4.68
N ILE A 66 2.51 5.59 -3.56
CA ILE A 66 2.92 4.86 -2.37
C ILE A 66 1.83 3.87 -1.94
N ASN A 67 2.23 2.82 -1.23
CA ASN A 67 1.30 1.93 -0.52
C ASN A 67 0.49 2.72 0.52
N ALA A 68 -0.83 2.65 0.40
CA ALA A 68 -1.77 3.36 1.25
C ALA A 68 -2.13 2.59 2.55
N GLY A 69 -1.39 1.52 2.88
CA GLY A 69 -1.61 0.72 4.09
C GLY A 69 -2.87 -0.16 4.03
N ILE A 70 -3.42 -0.38 2.84
CA ILE A 70 -4.59 -1.24 2.60
C ILE A 70 -4.19 -2.34 1.62
N LEU A 71 -4.32 -3.57 2.08
CA LEU A 71 -3.86 -4.78 1.39
C LEU A 71 -5.01 -5.80 1.35
N VAL A 72 -5.20 -6.42 0.19
CA VAL A 72 -5.96 -7.67 0.04
C VAL A 72 -4.93 -8.77 -0.18
N LEU A 73 -4.93 -9.79 0.69
CA LEU A 73 -3.91 -10.83 0.73
C LEU A 73 -4.57 -12.20 0.71
N GLU A 74 -3.98 -13.12 -0.05
CA GLU A 74 -4.28 -14.54 0.05
C GLU A 74 -3.47 -15.18 1.20
N PRO A 75 -3.97 -16.25 1.85
CA PRO A 75 -3.29 -16.89 2.98
C PRO A 75 -1.86 -17.35 2.67
N VAL A 76 -1.55 -17.69 1.42
CA VAL A 76 -0.21 -18.08 0.96
C VAL A 76 0.86 -17.02 1.24
N VAL A 77 0.47 -15.74 1.37
CA VAL A 77 1.40 -14.65 1.74
C VAL A 77 2.02 -14.89 3.11
N LEU A 78 1.34 -15.59 4.02
CA LEU A 78 1.86 -15.89 5.35
C LEU A 78 3.07 -16.83 5.33
N GLU A 79 3.27 -17.60 4.26
CA GLU A 79 4.46 -18.46 4.08
C GLU A 79 5.74 -17.63 3.91
N ALA A 80 5.63 -16.35 3.54
CA ALA A 80 6.76 -15.44 3.45
C ALA A 80 7.24 -14.94 4.82
N ILE A 81 6.46 -15.14 5.88
CA ILE A 81 6.73 -14.63 7.24
C ILE A 81 7.49 -15.71 8.04
N PRO A 82 8.75 -15.47 8.42
CA PRO A 82 9.54 -16.42 9.20
C PRO A 82 8.99 -16.55 10.63
N ALA A 83 8.92 -17.79 11.13
CA ALA A 83 8.50 -18.06 12.49
C ALA A 83 9.53 -17.54 13.51
N GLY A 84 9.04 -16.90 14.57
CA GLY A 84 9.87 -16.46 15.71
C GLY A 84 10.84 -15.31 15.41
N GLN A 85 10.68 -14.61 14.28
CA GLN A 85 11.53 -13.49 13.89
C GLN A 85 10.68 -12.27 13.55
N PHE A 86 11.24 -11.09 13.76
CA PHE A 86 10.63 -9.86 13.27
C PHE A 86 10.61 -9.89 11.73
N CYS A 87 9.48 -9.51 11.15
CA CYS A 87 9.27 -9.45 9.72
C CYS A 87 8.34 -8.27 9.41
N ASP A 88 8.77 -7.41 8.50
CA ASP A 88 8.06 -6.22 8.07
C ASP A 88 7.44 -6.43 6.68
N PHE A 89 6.20 -5.98 6.51
CA PHE A 89 5.49 -6.18 5.24
C PHE A 89 6.13 -5.41 4.07
N GLY A 90 6.58 -4.18 4.30
CA GLY A 90 7.16 -3.34 3.26
C GLY A 90 8.61 -3.72 2.95
N ARG A 91 9.40 -4.08 3.97
CA ARG A 91 10.82 -4.39 3.79
C ARG A 91 11.08 -5.84 3.41
N ASP A 92 10.26 -6.76 3.88
CA ASP A 92 10.52 -8.19 3.74
C ASP A 92 9.47 -8.89 2.87
N VAL A 93 8.18 -8.80 3.21
CA VAL A 93 7.13 -9.62 2.59
C VAL A 93 6.86 -9.23 1.14
N ILE A 94 6.51 -7.96 0.88
CA ILE A 94 6.15 -7.51 -0.47
C ILE A 94 7.34 -7.63 -1.44
N PRO A 95 8.56 -7.17 -1.11
CA PRO A 95 9.73 -7.34 -1.97
C PRO A 95 10.01 -8.81 -2.30
N ARG A 96 9.87 -9.72 -1.31
CA ARG A 96 10.05 -11.16 -1.53
C ARG A 96 9.03 -11.73 -2.51
N LEU A 97 7.75 -11.41 -2.34
CA LEU A 97 6.69 -11.88 -3.26
C LEU A 97 6.97 -11.43 -4.71
N ILE A 98 7.43 -10.19 -4.89
CA ILE A 98 7.79 -9.65 -6.21
C ILE A 98 9.00 -10.41 -6.77
N ALA A 99 10.05 -10.60 -5.98
CA ALA A 99 11.27 -11.32 -6.39
C ALA A 99 11.01 -12.78 -6.77
N GLU A 100 10.07 -13.44 -6.09
CA GLU A 100 9.60 -14.80 -6.41
C GLU A 100 8.68 -14.86 -7.65
N GLY A 101 8.39 -13.72 -8.28
CA GLY A 101 7.51 -13.64 -9.46
C GLY A 101 6.03 -13.87 -9.15
N ARG A 102 5.64 -13.86 -7.86
CA ARG A 102 4.25 -14.03 -7.44
C ARG A 102 3.38 -12.89 -8.01
N PRO A 103 2.07 -13.13 -8.26
CA PRO A 103 1.20 -12.11 -8.83
C PRO A 103 0.85 -11.05 -7.78
N VAL A 104 1.69 -10.01 -7.69
CA VAL A 104 1.46 -8.83 -6.86
C VAL A 104 0.94 -7.69 -7.73
N PHE A 105 -0.18 -7.11 -7.32
CA PHE A 105 -0.84 -6.03 -8.04
C PHE A 105 -1.08 -4.82 -7.14
N ALA A 106 -1.33 -3.68 -7.74
CA ALA A 106 -1.69 -2.47 -7.04
C ALA A 106 -2.59 -1.58 -7.90
N ARG A 107 -3.47 -0.81 -7.25
CA ARG A 107 -4.31 0.18 -7.93
C ARG A 107 -4.64 1.35 -7.02
N GLN A 108 -4.86 2.52 -7.59
CA GLN A 108 -5.43 3.65 -6.88
C GLN A 108 -6.96 3.45 -6.77
N PRO A 109 -7.53 3.35 -5.55
CA PRO A 109 -8.97 3.37 -5.38
C PRO A 109 -9.51 4.80 -5.39
N ALA A 110 -10.80 4.96 -5.69
CA ALA A 110 -11.52 6.18 -5.38
C ALA A 110 -11.87 6.19 -3.89
N ALA A 111 -11.02 6.81 -3.08
CA ALA A 111 -11.16 6.82 -1.62
C ALA A 111 -10.50 8.04 -0.98
N TYR A 112 -10.95 8.35 0.24
CA TYR A 112 -10.17 9.17 1.14
C TYR A 112 -9.31 8.26 2.02
N ILE A 113 -8.00 8.49 1.99
CA ILE A 113 -7.03 7.81 2.85
C ILE A 113 -6.08 8.88 3.39
N GLN A 114 -6.02 9.01 4.71
CA GLN A 114 -5.16 9.95 5.39
C GLN A 114 -4.47 9.23 6.53
N ASP A 115 -3.15 9.09 6.42
CA ASP A 115 -2.29 8.75 7.55
C ASP A 115 -2.51 9.77 8.67
N ILE A 116 -2.64 9.28 9.90
CA ILE A 116 -2.82 10.07 11.12
C ILE A 116 -1.72 9.81 12.16
N GLY A 117 -0.56 9.32 11.70
CA GLY A 117 0.56 8.92 12.56
C GLY A 117 1.33 10.08 13.20
N THR A 118 1.07 11.33 12.80
CA THR A 118 1.65 12.54 13.42
C THR A 118 0.58 13.53 13.87
N PRO A 119 0.86 14.40 14.86
CA PRO A 119 -0.09 15.44 15.28
C PRO A 119 -0.59 16.33 14.14
N GLU A 120 0.28 16.71 13.20
CA GLU A 120 -0.05 17.56 12.06
C GLU A 120 -1.00 16.83 11.10
N ARG A 121 -0.73 15.55 10.83
CA ARG A 121 -1.56 14.72 9.96
C ARG A 121 -2.92 14.40 10.58
N LEU A 122 -2.96 14.17 11.89
CA LEU A 122 -4.21 14.05 12.64
C LEU A 122 -5.03 15.35 12.63
N ALA A 123 -4.39 16.50 12.82
CA ALA A 123 -5.06 17.81 12.76
C ALA A 123 -5.65 18.06 11.37
N LYS A 124 -4.89 17.74 10.31
CA LYS A 124 -5.41 17.77 8.94
C LYS A 124 -6.64 16.89 8.81
N ALA A 125 -6.55 15.61 9.18
CA ALA A 125 -7.65 14.65 9.08
C ALA A 125 -8.93 15.10 9.81
N ARG A 126 -8.80 15.77 10.95
CA ARG A 126 -9.93 16.37 11.69
C ARG A 126 -10.59 17.51 10.93
N ALA A 127 -9.81 18.48 10.45
CA ALA A 127 -10.34 19.62 9.69
C ALA A 127 -11.04 19.15 8.39
N ASP A 128 -10.45 18.15 7.78
CA ASP A 128 -10.96 17.40 6.63
C ASP A 128 -12.32 16.74 6.94
N PHE A 129 -12.42 15.98 8.04
CA PHE A 129 -13.68 15.38 8.51
C PHE A 129 -14.76 16.43 8.83
N GLU A 130 -14.41 17.53 9.48
CA GLU A 130 -15.32 18.63 9.82
C GLU A 130 -15.87 19.35 8.57
N ARG A 131 -15.10 19.37 7.48
CA ARG A 131 -15.51 19.92 6.17
C ARG A 131 -16.39 18.96 5.36
N GLY A 132 -16.73 17.80 5.91
CA GLY A 132 -17.66 16.86 5.30
C GLY A 132 -17.01 15.87 4.34
N LEU A 133 -15.73 15.53 4.58
CA LEU A 133 -15.13 14.37 3.93
C LEU A 133 -16.00 13.12 3.90
#